data_AF-R7C091-F1
#
_entry.id   AF-R7C091-F1
#
_cell.length_a   1.000
_cell.length_b   1.000
_cell.length_c   1.000
_cell.angle_alpha   90.00
_cell.angle_beta   90.00
_cell.angle_gamma   90.00
#
_symmetry.space_group_name_H-M   'P 1'
#
loop_
_entity.id
_entity.type
_entity.pdbx_description
1 polymer ?
#
loop_
_entity_poly.entity_id
_entity_poly.type
_entity_poly.pdbx_seq_one_letter_code
_entity_poly.pdbx_strand_id
1 'polypeptide(L)'
;MTFTITRRKLTAAALSLFTLAALGAANALAAEDLADKIARTGELRIGTEGVYPPFTYHDAAGKLTGADVEFGRKLAEKLGVKPVFAETPRCGFDEHRPCAA
;
A
#
# COMPACT_ATOMS: atom_id res chain seq x y z
N MET A 1 -56.21 -14.54 20.35
CA MET A 1 -55.73 -13.52 19.38
C MET A 1 -54.34 -12.94 19.71
N THR A 2 -53.54 -13.55 20.58
CA THR A 2 -52.25 -12.99 21.07
C THR A 2 -50.99 -13.65 20.48
N PHE A 3 -51.09 -14.85 19.90
CA PHE A 3 -49.93 -15.64 19.44
C PHE A 3 -49.29 -15.18 18.10
N THR A 4 -50.03 -14.49 17.24
CA THR A 4 -49.52 -13.96 15.95
C THR A 4 -48.69 -12.67 16.11
N ILE A 5 -48.90 -11.93 17.21
CA ILE A 5 -48.20 -10.68 17.51
C ILE A 5 -46.76 -10.95 17.97
N THR A 6 -46.53 -12.02 18.74
CA THR A 6 -45.20 -12.40 19.24
C THR A 6 -44.28 -12.88 18.11
N ARG A 7 -44.81 -13.64 17.15
CA ARG A 7 -44.05 -14.13 15.98
C ARG A 7 -43.63 -13.00 15.02
N ARG A 8 -44.48 -11.98 14.81
CA ARG A 8 -44.15 -10.78 14.02
C ARG A 8 -43.07 -9.91 14.67
N LYS A 9 -43.07 -9.80 16.01
CA LYS A 9 -42.04 -9.08 16.76
C LYS A 9 -40.68 -9.81 16.74
N LEU A 10 -40.69 -11.15 16.76
CA LEU A 10 -39.49 -11.98 16.63
C LEU A 10 -38.87 -11.90 15.23
N THR A 11 -39.68 -11.91 14.16
CA THR A 11 -39.17 -11.73 12.78
C THR A 11 -38.64 -10.33 12.52
N ALA A 12 -39.27 -9.30 13.10
CA ALA A 12 -38.79 -7.91 13.00
C ALA A 12 -37.45 -7.71 13.74
N ALA A 13 -37.30 -8.32 14.92
CA ALA A 13 -36.05 -8.27 15.69
C ALA A 13 -34.90 -9.01 15.00
N ALA A 14 -35.17 -10.15 14.36
CA ALA A 14 -34.17 -10.89 13.58
C ALA A 14 -33.74 -10.13 12.33
N LEU A 15 -34.67 -9.44 11.65
CA LEU A 15 -34.36 -8.64 10.47
C LEU A 15 -33.58 -7.36 10.83
N SER A 16 -33.86 -6.74 11.98
CA SER A 16 -33.09 -5.59 12.46
C SER A 16 -31.70 -5.96 12.98
N LEU A 17 -31.50 -7.17 13.50
CA LEU A 17 -30.16 -7.68 13.82
C LEU A 17 -29.36 -7.99 12.55
N PHE A 18 -30.00 -8.52 11.52
CA PHE A 18 -29.36 -8.85 10.25
C PHE A 18 -28.91 -7.60 9.48
N THR A 19 -29.73 -6.53 9.46
CA THR A 19 -29.34 -5.25 8.84
C THR A 19 -28.21 -4.56 9.60
N LEU A 20 -28.16 -4.66 10.94
CA LEU A 20 -27.07 -4.08 11.73
C LEU A 20 -25.75 -4.85 11.52
N ALA A 21 -25.79 -6.18 11.38
CA ALA A 21 -24.63 -6.99 11.03
C ALA A 21 -24.12 -6.69 9.61
N ALA A 22 -25.01 -6.50 8.64
CA ALA A 22 -24.65 -6.16 7.27
C ALA A 22 -24.01 -4.76 7.14
N LEU A 23 -24.47 -3.78 7.93
CA LEU A 23 -23.91 -2.43 7.94
C LEU A 23 -22.54 -2.35 8.64
N GLY A 24 -22.28 -3.23 9.62
CA GLY A 24 -20.97 -3.34 10.28
C GLY A 24 -19.88 -3.92 9.36
N ALA A 25 -20.23 -4.81 8.44
CA ALA A 25 -19.29 -5.44 7.51
C ALA A 25 -18.83 -4.53 6.37
N ALA A 26 -19.58 -3.46 6.05
CA ALA A 26 -19.23 -2.55 4.95
C ALA A 26 -17.96 -1.73 5.22
N ASN A 27 -17.62 -1.47 6.49
CA ASN A 27 -16.41 -0.72 6.87
C ASN A 27 -15.13 -1.57 6.84
N ALA A 28 -15.26 -2.90 6.77
CA ALA A 28 -14.11 -3.82 6.75
C ALA A 28 -13.52 -4.01 5.34
N LEU A 29 -14.15 -3.47 4.29
CA LEU A 29 -13.67 -3.49 2.91
C LEU A 29 -12.91 -2.22 2.50
N ALA A 30 -12.57 -1.34 3.44
CA ALA A 30 -11.66 -0.25 3.13
C ALA A 30 -10.27 -0.84 2.83
N ALA A 31 -9.75 -0.56 1.64
CA ALA A 31 -8.36 -0.86 1.33
C ALA A 31 -7.47 -0.18 2.38
N GLU A 32 -6.47 -0.91 2.86
CA GLU A 32 -5.54 -0.38 3.86
C GLU A 32 -4.83 0.87 3.32
N ASP A 33 -4.80 1.92 4.13
CA ASP A 33 -4.06 3.13 3.78
C ASP A 33 -2.56 2.83 3.67
N LEU A 34 -1.90 3.48 2.71
CA LEU A 34 -0.49 3.24 2.46
C LEU A 34 0.38 3.67 3.65
N ALA A 35 0.00 4.74 4.37
CA ALA A 35 0.74 5.19 5.54
C ALA A 35 0.64 4.17 6.67
N ASP A 36 -0.54 3.60 6.91
CA ASP A 36 -0.73 2.52 7.87
C ASP A 36 0.10 1.29 7.50
N LYS A 37 0.17 0.96 6.21
CA LYS A 37 0.99 -0.13 5.70
C LYS A 37 2.48 0.11 5.96
N ILE A 38 2.98 1.31 5.67
CA ILE A 38 4.39 1.69 5.90
C ILE A 38 4.71 1.67 7.39
N ALA A 39 3.82 2.20 8.23
CA ALA A 39 3.99 2.20 9.69
C ALA A 39 4.03 0.77 10.24
N ARG A 40 3.18 -0.13 9.72
CA ARG A 40 3.13 -1.53 10.13
C ARG A 40 4.33 -2.33 9.65
N THR A 41 4.77 -2.16 8.39
CA THR A 41 5.92 -2.90 7.86
C THR A 41 7.25 -2.35 8.35
N GLY A 42 7.29 -1.07 8.75
CA GLY A 42 8.53 -0.38 9.05
C GLY A 42 9.43 -0.21 7.83
N GLU A 43 8.88 -0.30 6.61
CA GLU A 43 9.62 -0.23 5.36
C GLU A 43 9.02 0.80 4.40
N LEU A 44 9.85 1.74 3.94
CA LEU A 44 9.53 2.60 2.80
C LEU A 44 10.16 2.01 1.54
N ARG A 45 9.33 1.37 0.71
CA ARG A 45 9.77 0.76 -0.55
C ARG A 45 9.73 1.80 -1.67
N ILE A 46 10.88 2.04 -2.31
CA ILE A 46 11.07 3.10 -3.30
C ILE A 46 11.51 2.46 -4.61
N GLY A 47 10.69 2.58 -5.66
CA GLY A 47 11.04 2.14 -7.01
C GLY A 47 11.93 3.16 -7.72
N THR A 48 13.02 2.73 -8.34
CA THR A 48 13.88 3.62 -9.13
C THR A 48 14.62 2.89 -10.26
N GLU A 49 15.19 3.61 -11.21
CA GLU A 49 15.86 3.01 -12.37
C GLU A 49 17.34 2.69 -12.14
N GLY A 50 18.06 3.49 -11.35
CA GLY A 50 19.46 3.22 -11.01
C GLY A 50 20.48 3.46 -12.14
N VAL A 51 20.07 4.06 -13.26
CA VAL A 51 20.91 4.28 -14.46
C VAL A 51 20.85 5.71 -15.01
N TYR A 52 20.33 6.67 -14.24
CA TYR A 52 20.11 8.06 -14.66
C TYR A 52 20.76 9.10 -13.70
N PRO A 53 22.07 9.38 -13.85
CA PRO A 53 22.73 10.46 -13.13
C PRO A 53 22.13 11.84 -13.47
N PRO A 54 22.08 12.79 -12.51
CA PRO A 54 22.51 12.70 -11.11
C PRO A 54 21.41 12.19 -10.16
N PHE A 55 20.27 11.74 -10.68
CA PHE A 55 19.07 11.44 -9.91
C PHE A 55 19.15 10.07 -9.21
N THR A 56 19.32 9.00 -9.98
CA THR A 56 19.53 7.64 -9.47
C THR A 56 20.54 6.90 -10.34
N TYR A 57 21.68 6.51 -9.79
CA TYR A 57 22.77 5.85 -10.51
C TYR A 57 23.63 5.03 -9.56
N HIS A 58 24.49 4.17 -10.10
CA HIS A 58 25.49 3.46 -9.31
C HIS A 58 26.82 4.21 -9.28
N ASP A 59 27.41 4.36 -8.09
CA ASP A 59 28.76 4.90 -7.95
C ASP A 59 29.84 3.89 -8.39
N ALA A 60 31.12 4.30 -8.29
CA ALA A 60 32.24 3.44 -8.64
C ALA A 60 32.35 2.16 -7.78
N ALA A 61 31.68 2.11 -6.63
CA ALA A 61 31.61 0.93 -5.77
C ALA A 61 30.38 0.05 -6.08
N GLY A 62 29.58 0.41 -7.09
CA GLY A 62 28.35 -0.30 -7.44
C GLY A 62 27.21 -0.06 -6.44
N LYS A 63 27.23 1.04 -5.68
CA LYS A 63 26.16 1.39 -4.74
C LYS A 63 25.18 2.35 -5.40
N LEU A 64 23.88 2.06 -5.29
CA LEU A 64 22.82 2.95 -5.71
C LEU A 64 22.87 4.28 -4.91
N THR A 65 22.99 5.38 -5.65
CA THR A 65 23.20 6.76 -5.18
C THR A 65 22.48 7.76 -6.10
N GLY A 66 22.54 9.04 -5.74
CA GLY A 66 21.95 10.15 -6.48
C GLY A 66 20.94 10.95 -5.66
N ALA A 67 20.45 12.04 -6.26
CA ALA A 67 19.57 12.99 -5.57
C ALA A 67 18.30 12.34 -4.99
N ASP A 68 17.62 11.49 -5.77
CA ASP A 68 16.36 10.85 -5.34
C ASP A 68 16.63 9.76 -4.29
N VAL A 69 17.77 9.09 -4.37
CA VAL A 69 18.20 8.08 -3.39
C VAL A 69 18.46 8.73 -2.04
N GLU A 70 19.19 9.84 -2.03
CA GLU A 70 19.48 10.59 -0.81
C GLU A 70 18.22 11.22 -0.21
N PHE A 71 17.32 11.72 -1.07
CA PHE A 71 16.01 12.18 -0.64
C PHE A 71 15.20 11.06 0.01
N GLY A 72 15.11 9.89 -0.63
CA GLY A 72 14.39 8.73 -0.13
C GLY A 72 14.93 8.24 1.23
N ARG A 73 16.25 8.23 1.40
CA ARG A 73 16.90 7.91 2.68
C ARG A 73 16.50 8.88 3.79
N LYS A 74 16.57 10.18 3.53
CA LYS A 74 16.17 11.23 4.50
C LYS A 74 14.69 11.19 4.83
N LEU A 75 13.84 10.88 3.85
CA LEU A 75 12.41 10.71 4.07
C LEU A 75 12.14 9.52 5.00
N ALA A 76 12.77 8.37 4.73
CA ALA A 76 12.63 7.18 5.57
C ALA A 76 13.13 7.43 7.00
N GLU A 77 14.26 8.15 7.16
CA GLU A 77 14.78 8.57 8.45
C GLU A 77 13.77 9.43 9.24
N LYS A 78 13.16 10.43 8.59
CA LYS A 78 12.12 11.27 9.20
C LYS A 78 10.87 10.49 9.60
N LEU A 79 10.54 9.44 8.84
CA LEU A 79 9.41 8.56 9.11
C LEU A 79 9.75 7.46 10.12
N GLY A 80 11.01 7.30 10.52
CA GLY A 80 11.44 6.23 11.43
C GLY A 80 11.36 4.83 10.83
N VAL A 81 11.42 4.70 9.50
CA VAL A 81 11.29 3.44 8.78
C VAL A 81 12.55 3.13 7.96
N LYS A 82 12.70 1.87 7.53
CA LYS A 82 13.81 1.42 6.71
C LYS A 82 13.56 1.74 5.22
N PRO A 83 14.45 2.46 4.53
CA PRO A 83 14.35 2.61 3.08
C PRO A 83 14.74 1.30 2.38
N VAL A 84 13.91 0.85 1.45
CA VAL A 84 14.15 -0.32 0.60
C VAL A 84 14.05 0.11 -0.85
N PHE A 85 15.18 0.19 -1.54
CA PHE A 85 15.20 0.54 -2.96
C PHE A 85 14.97 -0.70 -3.80
N ALA A 86 14.00 -0.62 -4.72
CA ALA A 86 13.70 -1.64 -5.71
C ALA A 86 14.05 -1.06 -7.08
N GLU A 87 15.04 -1.64 -7.73
CA GLU A 87 15.49 -1.16 -9.03
C GLU A 87 14.65 -1.79 -10.14
N THR A 88 13.98 -0.93 -10.90
CA THR A 88 13.21 -1.26 -12.08
C THR A 88 13.91 -0.61 -13.27
N PRO A 89 14.83 -1.33 -13.95
CA PRO A 89 15.49 -0.80 -15.12
C PRO A 89 14.45 -0.31 -16.13
N ARG A 90 14.75 0.83 -16.79
CA ARG A 90 13.84 1.39 -17.79
C ARG A 90 13.67 0.38 -18.92
N CYS A 91 12.53 -0.31 -18.94
CA CYS A 91 12.04 -0.95 -20.14
C CYS A 91 11.90 0.13 -21.20
N GLY A 92 12.46 -0.09 -22.38
CA GLY A 92 12.25 0.83 -23.49
C GLY A 92 10.75 1.07 -23.67
N PHE A 93 10.38 2.29 -24.03
CA PHE A 93 8.99 2.63 -24.39
C PHE A 93 8.51 1.91 -25.67
N ASP A 94 9.41 1.15 -26.29
CA ASP A 94 9.17 0.24 -27.40
C ASP A 94 9.23 -1.19 -26.83
N GLU A 95 8.14 -1.92 -26.98
CA GLU A 95 7.92 -3.28 -26.46
C GLU A 95 9.02 -4.28 -26.88
N HIS A 96 9.81 -3.95 -27.90
CA HIS A 96 10.87 -4.78 -28.47
C HIS A 96 12.27 -4.54 -27.89
N ARG A 97 12.44 -3.59 -26.96
CA ARG A 97 13.74 -3.31 -26.35
C ARG A 97 13.84 -3.98 -24.97
N PRO A 98 14.81 -4.89 -24.75
CA PRO A 98 14.96 -5.53 -23.44
C PRO A 98 15.23 -4.47 -22.36
N CYS A 99 14.71 -4.71 -21.15
CA CYS A 99 14.99 -3.87 -19.99
C CYS A 99 16.51 -3.79 -19.80
N ALA A 100 17.07 -2.58 -19.94
CA ALA A 100 18.50 -2.37 -19.76
C ALA A 100 18.82 -2.44 -18.26
N ALA A 101 19.36 -3.58 -17.82
CA ALA A 101 19.85 -3.82 -16.46
C ALA A 101 21.03 -2.90 -16.11
#